data_AF-A0A8S8XYG0-F1
#
_entry.id   AF-A0A8S8XYG0-F1
#
_cell.length_a   1.000
_cell.length_b   1.000
_cell.length_c   1.000
_cell.angle_alpha   90.00
_cell.angle_beta   90.00
_cell.angle_gamma   90.00
#
_symmetry.space_group_name_H-M   'P 1'
#
loop_
_entity.id
_entity.type
_entity.pdbx_description
1 polymer ?
#
loop_
_entity_poly.entity_id
_entity_poly.type
_entity_poly.pdbx_seq_one_letter_code
_entity_poly.pdbx_strand_id
1 'polypeptide(L)'
;MKSTNSILIKPNQIGTLTDTVKTVELAKNSDMATVISHRSGETTDTSIAHLGVAFESHAIKTGIMGGERIAKLNELVRISEKFL
;
A
#
# COMPACT_ATOMS: atom_id res chain seq x y z
N MET A 1 9.24 10.56 23.43
CA MET A 1 7.87 10.28 22.93
C MET A 1 7.97 10.00 21.44
N LYS A 2 7.40 8.91 20.91
CA LYS A 2 7.30 8.68 19.45
C LYS A 2 6.11 9.50 18.92
N SER A 3 6.28 10.27 17.84
CA SER A 3 5.20 11.14 17.31
C SER A 3 4.02 10.38 16.70
N THR A 4 4.27 9.16 16.19
CA THR A 4 3.26 8.28 15.59
C THR A 4 3.66 6.81 15.78
N ASN A 5 2.76 5.88 15.46
CA ASN A 5 2.97 4.42 15.49
C ASN A 5 2.67 3.75 14.13
N SER A 6 2.35 4.54 13.10
CA SER A 6 2.02 4.06 11.78
C SER A 6 2.32 5.10 10.71
N ILE A 7 2.51 4.63 9.48
CA ILE A 7 2.80 5.47 8.31
C ILE A 7 1.93 5.06 7.12
N LEU A 8 1.38 6.07 6.43
CA LEU A 8 0.75 5.86 5.13
C LEU A 8 1.81 5.92 4.05
N ILE A 9 2.06 4.79 3.40
CA ILE A 9 3.02 4.67 2.31
C ILE A 9 2.32 4.99 0.99
N LYS A 10 2.69 6.12 0.38
CA LYS A 10 2.25 6.53 -0.95
C LYS A 10 3.48 6.57 -1.86
N PRO A 11 3.69 5.58 -2.75
CA PRO A 11 4.93 5.48 -3.52
C PRO A 11 5.28 6.75 -4.29
N ASN A 12 4.27 7.43 -4.84
CA ASN A 12 4.47 8.68 -5.58
C ASN A 12 4.73 9.92 -4.70
N GLN A 13 4.72 9.82 -3.36
CA GLN A 13 5.24 10.90 -2.49
C GLN A 13 6.76 10.88 -2.39
N ILE A 14 7.39 9.71 -2.46
CA ILE A 14 8.86 9.57 -2.45
C ILE A 14 9.43 9.49 -3.87
N GLY A 15 8.65 8.97 -4.82
CA GLY A 15 8.89 9.06 -6.27
C GLY A 15 9.46 7.80 -6.91
N THR A 16 10.15 6.93 -6.17
CA THR A 16 10.73 5.69 -6.71
C THR A 16 10.28 4.45 -5.92
N LEU A 17 10.22 3.31 -6.60
CA LEU A 17 9.95 2.03 -5.93
C LEU A 17 11.05 1.69 -4.93
N THR A 18 12.33 1.88 -5.30
CA THR A 18 13.48 1.62 -4.43
C THR A 18 13.39 2.40 -3.12
N ASP A 19 13.04 3.69 -3.15
CA ASP A 19 12.94 4.48 -1.92
C ASP A 19 11.65 4.19 -1.16
N THR A 20 10.61 3.70 -1.84
CA THR A 20 9.43 3.14 -1.17
C THR A 20 9.79 1.90 -0.35
N VAL A 21 10.59 0.98 -0.89
CA VAL A 21 11.09 -0.21 -0.16
C VAL A 21 11.87 0.21 1.08
N LYS A 22 12.85 1.11 0.93
CA LYS A 22 13.65 1.62 2.06
C LYS A 22 12.77 2.27 3.14
N THR A 23 11.73 3.01 2.72
CA THR A 23 10.79 3.66 3.66
C THR A 23 9.99 2.63 4.45
N VAL A 24 9.51 1.58 3.79
CA VAL A 24 8.78 0.47 4.43
C VAL A 24 9.67 -0.27 5.42
N GLU A 25 10.89 -0.62 5.02
CA GLU A 25 11.87 -1.31 5.88
C GLU A 25 12.22 -0.48 7.11
N LEU A 26 12.47 0.83 6.94
CA LEU A 26 12.72 1.74 8.05
C LEU A 26 11.54 1.79 9.04
N ALA A 27 10.31 1.83 8.51
CA ALA A 27 9.10 1.82 9.34
C ALA A 27 8.96 0.51 10.13
N LYS A 28 9.14 -0.64 9.48
CA LYS A 28 9.13 -1.96 10.13
C LYS A 28 10.20 -2.06 11.23
N ASN A 29 11.43 -1.64 10.94
CA ASN A 29 12.54 -1.63 11.90
C ASN A 29 12.32 -0.67 13.09
N SER A 30 11.36 0.25 12.98
CA SER A 30 10.99 1.21 14.03
C SER A 30 9.73 0.80 14.80
N ASP A 31 9.24 -0.43 14.57
CA ASP A 31 7.97 -0.97 15.09
C ASP A 31 6.74 -0.15 14.68
N MET A 32 6.75 0.42 13.48
CA MET A 32 5.60 1.16 12.93
C MET A 32 4.78 0.29 12.01
N ALA A 33 3.45 0.36 12.15
CA ALA A 33 2.54 -0.28 11.19
C ALA A 33 2.59 0.46 9.84
N THR A 34 2.71 -0.28 8.74
CA THR A 34 2.70 0.27 7.39
C THR A 34 1.32 0.12 6.77
N VAL A 35 0.81 1.21 6.17
CA VAL A 35 -0.45 1.21 5.42
C VAL A 35 -0.19 1.68 4.01
N ILE A 36 -0.27 0.79 3.01
CA ILE A 36 -0.15 1.19 1.60
C ILE A 36 -1.39 1.99 1.20
N SER A 37 -1.20 3.13 0.54
CA SER A 37 -2.29 4.09 0.31
C SER A 37 -2.34 4.57 -1.14
N HIS A 38 -3.57 4.70 -1.63
CA HIS A 38 -3.89 5.38 -2.88
C HIS A 38 -3.68 6.91 -2.80
N ARG A 39 -3.92 7.58 -3.92
CA ARG A 39 -4.14 9.04 -4.02
C ARG A 39 -5.59 9.36 -4.35
N SER A 40 -6.01 10.61 -4.10
CA SER A 40 -7.36 11.07 -4.42
C SER A 40 -7.62 11.04 -5.93
N GLY A 41 -6.67 11.48 -6.76
CA GLY A 41 -6.67 11.23 -8.20
C GLY A 41 -5.89 9.94 -8.48
N GLU A 42 -6.55 8.91 -8.99
CA GLU A 42 -5.98 7.58 -9.18
C GLU A 42 -6.39 7.01 -10.54
N THR A 43 -5.59 6.08 -11.06
CA THR A 43 -5.86 5.38 -12.34
C THR A 43 -6.31 3.96 -12.06
N THR A 44 -6.61 3.14 -13.07
CA THR A 44 -6.92 1.72 -12.87
C THR A 44 -5.71 0.84 -12.54
N ASP A 45 -4.48 1.39 -12.50
CA ASP A 45 -3.25 0.65 -12.14
C ASP A 45 -3.35 -0.07 -10.78
N THR A 46 -3.06 -1.36 -10.73
CA THR A 46 -3.25 -2.15 -9.51
C THR A 46 -1.97 -2.35 -8.69
N SER A 47 -0.89 -1.61 -9.00
CA SER A 47 0.42 -1.83 -8.39
C SER A 47 0.40 -1.78 -6.87
N ILE A 48 -0.39 -0.86 -6.28
CA ILE A 48 -0.48 -0.75 -4.82
C ILE A 48 -1.15 -1.96 -4.13
N ALA A 49 -1.94 -2.76 -4.84
CA ALA A 49 -2.47 -4.02 -4.30
C ALA A 49 -1.33 -5.04 -4.14
N HIS A 50 -0.50 -5.20 -5.17
CA HIS A 50 0.69 -6.07 -5.12
C HIS A 50 1.71 -5.58 -4.10
N LEU A 51 1.98 -4.27 -4.04
CA LEU A 51 2.90 -3.70 -3.06
C LEU A 51 2.39 -3.89 -1.63
N GLY A 52 1.08 -3.77 -1.39
CA GLY A 52 0.47 -4.06 -0.09
C GLY A 52 0.80 -5.46 0.40
N VAL A 53 0.65 -6.46 -0.47
CA VAL A 53 0.95 -7.86 -0.17
C VAL A 53 2.46 -8.11 -0.06
N ALA A 54 3.25 -7.63 -1.03
CA ALA A 54 4.71 -7.84 -1.07
C ALA A 54 5.42 -7.21 0.13
N PHE A 55 4.91 -6.08 0.63
CA PHE A 55 5.44 -5.42 1.83
C PHE A 55 4.86 -5.95 3.12
N GLU A 56 3.95 -6.94 3.08
CA GLU A 56 3.20 -7.44 4.24
C GLU A 56 2.63 -6.27 5.05
N SER A 57 2.04 -5.30 4.34
CA SER A 57 1.52 -4.10 4.98
C SER A 57 0.36 -4.46 5.89
N HIS A 58 0.27 -3.79 7.04
CA HIS A 58 -0.79 -4.04 8.01
C HIS A 58 -2.19 -3.83 7.39
N ALA A 59 -2.32 -2.84 6.51
CA ALA A 59 -3.55 -2.59 5.77
C ALA A 59 -3.27 -1.89 4.43
N ILE A 60 -4.30 -1.82 3.59
CA ILE A 60 -4.32 -0.99 2.39
C ILE A 60 -5.48 0.01 2.47
N LYS A 61 -5.20 1.28 2.20
CA LYS A 61 -6.17 2.38 2.11
C LYS A 61 -6.38 2.75 0.65
N THR A 62 -7.38 2.14 0.01
CA THR A 62 -7.63 2.31 -1.43
C THR A 62 -9.03 2.85 -1.79
N GLY A 63 -9.88 3.20 -0.83
CA GLY A 63 -11.25 3.67 -1.10
C GLY A 63 -12.17 2.59 -1.68
N ILE A 64 -13.45 2.90 -1.89
CA ILE A 64 -14.46 1.91 -2.33
C ILE A 64 -15.32 2.34 -3.52
N MET A 65 -15.44 3.65 -3.79
CA MET A 65 -16.26 4.15 -4.90
C MET A 65 -15.37 4.58 -6.07
N GLY A 66 -15.72 4.17 -7.29
CA GLY A 66 -14.98 4.47 -8.51
C GLY A 66 -14.25 3.24 -9.07
N GLY A 67 -14.24 3.12 -10.40
CA GLY A 67 -13.62 1.97 -11.09
C GLY A 67 -12.13 1.83 -10.78
N GLU A 68 -11.45 2.95 -10.54
CA GLU A 68 -10.05 2.99 -10.14
C GLU A 68 -9.82 2.36 -8.76
N ARG A 69 -10.78 2.44 -7.82
CA ARG A 69 -10.70 1.80 -6.50
C ARG A 69 -11.03 0.31 -6.58
N ILE A 70 -12.13 0.01 -7.28
CA ILE A 70 -12.61 -1.36 -7.51
C ILE A 70 -11.52 -2.21 -8.19
N ALA A 71 -10.75 -1.63 -9.12
CA ALA A 71 -9.63 -2.33 -9.76
C ALA A 71 -8.63 -2.92 -8.74
N LYS A 72 -8.25 -2.17 -7.69
CA LYS A 72 -7.30 -2.65 -6.66
C LYS A 72 -7.96 -3.67 -5.75
N LEU A 73 -9.21 -3.45 -5.36
CA LEU A 73 -9.95 -4.38 -4.50
C LEU A 73 -10.12 -5.74 -5.19
N ASN A 74 -10.50 -5.74 -6.48
CA ASN A 74 -10.59 -6.96 -7.27
C ASN A 74 -9.21 -7.62 -7.43
N GLU A 75 -8.14 -6.86 -7.57
CA GLU A 75 -6.80 -7.44 -7.63
C GLU A 75 -6.39 -8.11 -6.32
N LEU A 76 -6.75 -7.55 -5.16
CA LEU A 76 -6.52 -8.22 -3.87
C LEU A 76 -7.26 -9.56 -3.78
N VAL A 77 -8.49 -9.64 -4.30
CA VAL A 77 -9.24 -10.91 -4.40
C VAL A 77 -8.48 -11.91 -5.29
N ARG A 78 -8.04 -11.49 -6.48
CA ARG A 78 -7.26 -12.36 -7.40
C ARG A 78 -5.93 -12.81 -6.79
N ILE A 79 -5.23 -11.93 -6.07
CA ILE A 79 -4.00 -12.30 -5.37
C ILE A 79 -4.32 -13.33 -4.28
N SER A 80 -5.38 -13.13 -3.51
CA SER A 80 -5.81 -14.06 -2.47
C SER A 80 -6.14 -15.45 -3.02
N GLU A 81 -6.80 -15.53 -4.17
CA GLU A 81 -7.14 -16.80 -4.84
C GLU A 81 -5.90 -17.63 -5.23
N LYS A 82 -4.71 -17.02 -5.35
CA LYS A 82 -3.45 -17.75 -5.62
C LYS A 82 -2.83 -18.40 -4.38
N PHE A 83 -3.31 -18.06 -3.19
CA PHE A 83 -2.86 -18.61 -1.91
C PHE A 83 -3.87 -19.60 -1.30
N LEU A 84 -4.99 -19.82 -1.98
CA LEU A 84 -5.99 -20.83 -1.66
C LEU A 84 -5.71 -22.11 -2.48
#